data_AF-A0A356UGN4-F1
#
_entry.id   AF-A0A356UGN4-F1
#
_cell.length_a   1.000
_cell.length_b   1.000
_cell.length_c   1.000
_cell.angle_alpha   90.00
_cell.angle_beta   90.00
_cell.angle_gamma   90.00
#
_symmetry.space_group_name_H-M   'P 1'
#
loop_
_entity.id
_entity.type
_entity.pdbx_description
1 polymer ?
#
loop_
_entity_poly.entity_id
_entity_poly.type
_entity_poly.pdbx_seq_one_letter_code
_entity_poly.pdbx_strand_id
1 'polypeptide(L)'
;MLTLAEIMETIKMVQEENLDIRTVTMGINLLDCADHDPAIAQQKIYHKITSRAKNIVTVGNDLAREYGIPIVNKRIAVTPISLVAGCSPEADYTDFALCLDKAA
;
A
#
# COMPACT_ATOMS: atom_id res chain seq x y z
N MET A 1 13.50 19.97 9.09
CA MET A 1 12.10 20.25 9.46
C MET A 1 11.57 21.25 8.47
N LEU A 2 10.34 21.08 7.99
CA LEU A 2 9.68 22.06 7.13
C LEU A 2 9.31 23.30 7.95
N THR A 3 9.54 24.47 7.37
CA THR A 3 9.16 25.78 7.93
C THR A 3 7.69 26.10 7.60
N LEU A 4 7.07 26.97 8.39
CA LEU A 4 5.70 27.42 8.12
C LEU A 4 5.57 28.10 6.75
N ALA A 5 6.62 28.80 6.30
CA ALA A 5 6.66 29.44 4.99
C ALA A 5 6.58 28.41 3.85
N GLU A 6 7.37 27.32 3.91
CA GLU A 6 7.34 26.23 2.92
C GLU A 6 5.98 25.53 2.88
N ILE A 7 5.33 25.35 4.04
CA ILE A 7 3.99 24.76 4.12
C ILE A 7 2.96 25.66 3.44
N MET A 8 2.99 26.96 3.73
CA MET A 8 2.06 27.94 3.15
C MET A 8 2.27 28.12 1.64
N GLU A 9 3.51 28.11 1.18
CA GLU A 9 3.84 28.16 -0.25
C GLU A 9 3.33 26.93 -0.99
N THR A 10 3.51 25.73 -0.40
CA THR A 10 2.99 24.47 -0.98
C THR A 10 1.47 24.49 -1.08
N ILE A 11 0.76 24.97 -0.04
CA ILE A 11 -0.69 25.10 -0.06
C ILE A 11 -1.13 26.03 -1.21
N LYS A 12 -0.46 27.18 -1.36
CA LYS A 12 -0.77 28.16 -2.40
C LYS A 12 -0.55 27.59 -3.80
N MET A 13 0.59 26.92 -4.04
CA MET A 13 0.88 26.28 -5.33
C MET A 13 -0.17 25.24 -5.71
N VAL A 14 -0.58 24.39 -4.75
CA VAL A 14 -1.55 23.33 -5.03
C VAL A 14 -2.95 23.87 -5.32
N GLN A 15 -3.36 24.95 -4.64
CA GLN A 15 -4.66 25.60 -4.87
C GLN A 15 -4.70 26.40 -6.18
N GLU A 16 -3.61 27.06 -6.56
CA GLU A 16 -3.56 27.93 -7.75
C GLU A 16 -3.29 27.14 -9.06
N GLU A 17 -2.62 25.99 -8.99
CA GLU A 17 -2.17 25.23 -10.17
C GLU A 17 -3.01 23.96 -10.49
N ASN A 18 -4.12 23.71 -9.79
CA ASN A 18 -5.00 22.53 -9.99
C ASN A 18 -4.26 21.17 -9.99
N LEU A 19 -3.28 21.00 -9.10
CA LEU A 19 -2.45 19.80 -9.05
C LEU A 19 -3.25 18.58 -8.54
N ASP A 20 -2.96 17.40 -9.09
CA ASP A 20 -3.49 16.12 -8.61
C ASP A 20 -2.42 15.25 -7.94
N ILE A 21 -2.83 14.43 -6.97
CA ILE A 21 -1.96 13.37 -6.44
C ILE A 21 -2.24 12.11 -7.28
N ARG A 22 -1.27 11.76 -8.13
CA ARG A 22 -1.38 10.59 -9.03
C ARG A 22 -1.52 9.28 -8.27
N THR A 23 -0.79 9.07 -7.19
CA THR A 23 -0.89 7.84 -6.39
C THR A 23 -0.39 8.06 -4.97
N VAL A 24 -1.05 7.41 -4.02
CA VAL A 24 -0.51 7.13 -2.69
C VAL A 24 -0.28 5.62 -2.63
N THR A 25 0.92 5.21 -2.24
CA THR A 25 1.30 3.79 -2.17
C THR A 25 1.72 3.43 -0.75
N MET A 26 1.10 2.41 -0.18
CA MET A 26 1.54 1.81 1.08
C MET A 26 2.47 0.64 0.81
N GLY A 27 3.72 0.73 1.25
CA GLY A 27 4.66 -0.38 1.23
C GLY A 27 4.45 -1.31 2.43
N ILE A 28 4.27 -2.61 2.20
CA ILE A 28 4.10 -3.62 3.25
C ILE A 28 5.21 -4.67 3.13
N ASN A 29 6.05 -4.75 4.17
CA ASN A 29 7.04 -5.82 4.28
C ASN A 29 6.35 -7.17 4.58
N LEU A 30 6.64 -8.20 3.78
CA LEU A 30 6.10 -9.55 3.93
C LEU A 30 7.15 -10.61 4.32
N LEU A 31 8.40 -10.22 4.61
CA LEU A 31 9.45 -11.20 4.97
C LEU A 31 9.11 -12.01 6.23
N ASP A 32 8.40 -11.42 7.18
CA ASP A 32 7.88 -12.09 8.39
C ASP A 32 6.66 -12.99 8.12
N CYS A 33 6.12 -12.95 6.90
CA CYS A 33 5.05 -13.86 6.46
C CYS A 33 5.60 -15.13 5.81
N ALA A 34 6.91 -15.21 5.53
CA ALA A 34 7.54 -16.39 4.96
C ALA A 34 7.34 -17.61 5.86
N ASP A 35 7.01 -18.75 5.25
CA ASP A 35 6.75 -20.01 5.94
C ASP A 35 7.10 -21.19 5.04
N HIS A 36 7.47 -22.32 5.63
CA HIS A 36 7.73 -23.54 4.87
C HIS A 36 6.45 -24.07 4.21
N ASP A 37 5.31 -23.90 4.89
CA ASP A 37 3.99 -24.20 4.34
C ASP A 37 3.44 -22.98 3.57
N PRO A 38 3.24 -23.08 2.24
CA PRO A 38 2.75 -21.96 1.44
C PRO A 38 1.34 -21.50 1.84
N ALA A 39 0.47 -22.38 2.34
CA ALA A 39 -0.87 -22.01 2.78
C ALA A 39 -0.83 -21.12 4.04
N ILE A 40 0.09 -21.43 4.97
CA ILE A 40 0.33 -20.60 6.15
C ILE A 40 0.89 -19.24 5.74
N ALA A 41 1.84 -19.21 4.80
CA ALA A 41 2.41 -17.96 4.29
C ALA A 41 1.32 -17.08 3.66
N GLN A 42 0.45 -17.64 2.83
CA GLN A 42 -0.69 -16.94 2.22
C GLN A 42 -1.64 -16.36 3.28
N GLN A 43 -1.99 -17.14 4.32
CA GLN A 43 -2.85 -16.65 5.40
C GLN A 43 -2.22 -15.45 6.14
N LYS A 44 -0.91 -15.53 6.44
CA LYS A 44 -0.15 -14.44 7.07
C LYS A 44 -0.14 -13.19 6.18
N ILE A 45 0.11 -13.35 4.88
CA ILE A 45 0.11 -12.26 3.89
C ILE A 45 -1.27 -11.58 3.86
N TYR A 46 -2.34 -12.36 3.66
CA TYR A 46 -3.71 -11.84 3.60
C TYR A 46 -4.06 -11.04 4.86
N HIS A 47 -3.81 -11.61 6.04
CA HIS A 47 -4.09 -10.94 7.30
C HIS A 47 -3.27 -9.66 7.48
N LYS A 48 -1.99 -9.68 7.10
CA LYS A 48 -1.12 -8.51 7.24
C LYS A 48 -1.52 -7.38 6.29
N ILE A 49 -1.82 -7.68 5.03
CA ILE A 49 -2.24 -6.67 4.06
C ILE A 49 -3.57 -6.05 4.50
N THR A 50 -4.58 -6.88 4.76
CA THR A 50 -5.92 -6.41 5.15
C THR A 50 -5.89 -5.63 6.47
N SER A 51 -5.07 -6.02 7.45
CA SER A 51 -4.98 -5.29 8.73
C SER A 51 -4.25 -3.95 8.62
N ARG A 52 -3.18 -3.86 7.82
CA ARG A 52 -2.36 -2.65 7.67
C ARG A 52 -2.96 -1.65 6.71
N ALA A 53 -3.54 -2.12 5.61
CA ALA A 53 -4.13 -1.28 4.57
C ALA A 53 -5.63 -1.00 4.75
N LYS A 54 -6.29 -1.53 5.79
CA LYS A 54 -7.75 -1.38 6.02
C LYS A 54 -8.31 0.03 5.82
N ASN A 55 -7.53 1.06 6.14
CA ASN A 55 -7.97 2.45 6.14
C ASN A 55 -7.39 3.28 4.97
N ILE A 56 -6.59 2.69 4.07
CA ILE A 56 -5.86 3.46 3.05
C ILE A 56 -6.80 4.23 2.11
N VAL A 57 -7.93 3.62 1.75
CA VAL A 57 -8.93 4.25 0.88
C VAL A 57 -9.69 5.34 1.62
N THR A 58 -10.18 5.05 2.83
CA THR A 58 -10.93 5.99 3.67
C THR A 58 -10.09 7.23 3.98
N VAL A 59 -8.89 7.04 4.53
CA VAL A 59 -7.97 8.15 4.85
C VAL A 59 -7.58 8.92 3.59
N GLY A 60 -7.30 8.23 2.49
CA GLY A 60 -7.00 8.91 1.22
C GLY A 60 -8.16 9.77 0.70
N ASN A 61 -9.40 9.32 0.89
CA ASN A 61 -10.58 10.10 0.48
C ASN A 61 -10.87 11.27 1.43
N ASP A 62 -10.64 11.07 2.73
CA ASP A 62 -10.80 12.14 3.74
C ASP A 62 -9.78 13.25 3.51
N LEU A 63 -8.51 12.90 3.25
CA LEU A 63 -7.47 13.87 2.89
C LEU A 63 -7.80 14.60 1.58
N ALA A 64 -8.29 13.89 0.56
CA ALA A 64 -8.70 14.50 -0.69
C ALA A 64 -9.81 15.55 -0.50
N ARG A 65 -10.76 15.27 0.41
CA ARG A 65 -11.85 16.18 0.76
C ARG A 65 -11.37 17.36 1.59
N GLU A 66 -10.52 17.12 2.59
CA GLU A 66 -10.02 18.16 3.50
C GLU A 66 -9.19 19.21 2.76
N TYR A 67 -8.30 18.77 1.87
CA TYR A 67 -7.39 19.67 1.16
C TYR A 67 -7.89 20.10 -0.22
N GLY A 68 -8.99 19.53 -0.72
CA GLY A 68 -9.53 19.83 -2.05
C GLY A 68 -8.65 19.31 -3.20
N ILE A 69 -7.78 18.33 -2.94
CA ILE A 69 -6.81 17.80 -3.90
C ILE A 69 -7.21 16.36 -4.27
N PRO A 70 -7.48 16.03 -5.53
CA PRO A 70 -7.84 14.68 -5.91
C PRO A 70 -6.68 13.70 -5.72
N ILE A 71 -6.93 12.58 -5.03
CA ILE A 71 -6.01 11.43 -4.95
C ILE A 71 -6.50 10.31 -5.86
N VAL A 72 -5.88 10.19 -7.04
CA VAL A 72 -6.35 9.33 -8.14
C VAL A 72 -6.22 7.85 -7.81
N ASN A 73 -5.07 7.42 -7.30
CA ASN A 73 -4.81 6.01 -6.98
C ASN A 73 -4.43 5.81 -5.51
N LYS A 74 -4.93 4.73 -4.91
CA LYS A 74 -4.43 4.17 -3.66
C LYS A 74 -3.91 2.78 -3.97
N ARG A 75 -2.62 2.53 -3.74
CA ARG A 75 -1.96 1.27 -4.12
C ARG A 75 -1.25 0.65 -2.93
N ILE A 76 -1.02 -0.65 -3.03
CA ILE A 76 -0.18 -1.41 -2.10
C ILE A 76 0.99 -1.95 -2.90
N ALA A 77 2.19 -1.83 -2.35
CA ALA A 77 3.40 -2.47 -2.86
C ALA A 77 3.93 -3.40 -1.77
N VAL A 78 4.44 -4.56 -2.17
CA VAL A 78 4.88 -5.60 -1.23
C VAL A 78 6.29 -6.05 -1.53
N THR A 79 6.91 -6.74 -0.55
CA THR A 79 8.16 -7.47 -0.76
C THR A 79 8.03 -8.42 -1.96
N PRO A 80 9.04 -8.54 -2.85
CA PRO A 80 9.01 -9.51 -3.95
C PRO A 80 8.63 -10.91 -3.47
N ILE A 81 7.58 -11.50 -4.05
CA ILE A 81 7.03 -12.79 -3.60
C ILE A 81 8.03 -13.94 -3.76
N SER A 82 8.97 -13.85 -4.71
CA SER A 82 10.10 -14.78 -4.84
C SER A 82 10.95 -14.90 -3.57
N LEU A 83 11.07 -13.83 -2.78
CA LEU A 83 11.81 -13.87 -1.52
C LEU A 83 10.98 -14.46 -0.38
N VAL A 84 9.66 -14.30 -0.43
CA VAL A 84 8.73 -14.77 0.62
C VAL A 84 8.45 -16.27 0.44
N ALA A 85 8.17 -16.69 -0.79
CA ALA A 85 7.89 -18.08 -1.14
C ALA A 85 9.16 -18.93 -1.31
N GLY A 86 10.35 -18.32 -1.29
CA GLY A 86 11.63 -19.01 -1.50
C GLY A 86 11.97 -20.09 -0.45
N CYS A 87 11.30 -20.08 0.71
CA CYS A 87 11.46 -21.11 1.74
C CYS A 87 10.41 -22.25 1.66
N SER A 88 9.48 -22.16 0.71
CA SER A 88 8.38 -23.11 0.50
C SER A 88 8.69 -24.02 -0.71
N PRO A 89 9.13 -25.28 -0.51
CA PRO A 89 9.60 -26.14 -1.60
C PRO A 89 8.50 -26.54 -2.60
N GLU A 90 7.23 -26.52 -2.19
CA GLU A 90 6.07 -26.91 -3.02
C GLU A 90 5.20 -25.71 -3.44
N ALA A 91 5.70 -24.47 -3.32
CA ALA A 91 4.90 -23.29 -3.60
C ALA A 91 4.58 -23.12 -5.09
N ASP A 92 3.28 -23.06 -5.42
CA ASP A 92 2.80 -22.44 -6.65
C ASP A 92 2.65 -20.93 -6.42
N TYR A 93 3.43 -20.13 -7.16
CA TYR A 93 3.41 -18.68 -7.11
C TYR A 93 2.08 -18.07 -7.57
N THR A 94 1.29 -18.83 -8.33
CA THR A 94 -0.06 -18.45 -8.75
C THR A 94 -0.98 -18.28 -7.54
N ASP A 95 -0.86 -19.16 -6.54
CA ASP A 95 -1.68 -19.07 -5.33
C ASP A 95 -1.32 -17.85 -4.48
N PHE A 96 -0.04 -17.46 -4.45
CA PHE A 96 0.39 -16.21 -3.83
C PHE A 96 -0.17 -15.00 -4.58
N ALA A 97 -0.16 -15.02 -5.92
CA ALA A 97 -0.77 -13.96 -6.72
C ALA A 97 -2.28 -13.83 -6.46
N LEU A 98 -3.01 -14.95 -6.42
CA LEU A 98 -4.43 -14.98 -6.07
C LEU A 98 -4.68 -14.51 -4.63
N CYS A 99 -3.78 -14.81 -3.70
CA CYS A 99 -3.85 -14.31 -2.32
C CYS A 99 -3.70 -12.77 -2.26
N LEU A 100 -2.79 -12.20 -3.06
CA LEU A 100 -2.61 -10.74 -3.15
C LEU A 100 -3.83 -10.08 -3.78
N ASP A 101 -4.38 -10.67 -4.84
CA ASP A 101 -5.58 -10.16 -5.52
C ASP A 101 -6.81 -10.15 -4.58
N LYS A 102 -6.94 -11.17 -3.74
CA LYS A 102 -7.99 -11.21 -2.69
C LYS A 102 -7.79 -10.16 -1.59
N ALA A 103 -6.56 -9.71 -1.34
CA ALA A 103 -6.23 -8.79 -0.25
C ALA A 103 -6.25 -7.32 -0.67
N ALA A 104 -6.22 -7.04 -1.98
CA ALA A 104 -6.24 -5.70 -2.58
C ALA A 104 -7.64 -5.08 -2.59
#